data_AF-A0A4R5MMY1-F1
#
_entry.id   AF-A0A4R5MMY1-F1
#
_cell.length_a   1.000
_cell.length_b   1.000
_cell.length_c   1.000
_cell.angle_alpha   90.00
_cell.angle_beta   90.00
_cell.angle_gamma   90.00
#
_symmetry.space_group_name_H-M   'P 1'
#
loop_
_entity.id
_entity.type
_entity.pdbx_description
1 polymer ?
#
loop_
_entity_poly.entity_id
_entity_poly.type
_entity_poly.pdbx_seq_one_letter_code
_entity_poly.pdbx_strand_id
1 'polypeptide(L)'
;MTFRYKVLISALGSVILFTILLFFTPVNDRTFINVLSIIGFLLSLLGILIAYFQILSIKTISDETNKKIGQSIELNNKIFTLSDLSRKAAMVDEIMGYLRDNKIDMCILRMKDLKIIINNLRNQEKYHALVSRKQFKGVFDNFNLDLYNFQTAHLGSSINKATVIKHLEDLSTLFLSVEIKLKTHNYDT
;
A
#
# COMPACT_ATOMS: atom_id res chain seq x y z
N MET A 1 1.39 -2.19 -28.94
CA MET A 1 1.29 -1.92 -30.39
C MET A 1 2.18 -0.74 -30.87
N THR A 2 2.68 0.11 -29.97
CA THR A 2 3.41 1.35 -30.30
C THR A 2 4.91 1.19 -30.62
N PHE A 3 5.57 0.12 -30.14
CA PHE A 3 7.02 -0.08 -30.35
C PHE A 3 7.37 -0.47 -31.79
N ARG A 4 6.62 -1.38 -32.41
CA ARG A 4 6.84 -1.83 -33.80
C ARG A 4 6.67 -0.68 -34.81
N TYR A 5 5.74 0.24 -34.52
CA TYR A 5 5.48 1.40 -35.36
C TYR A 5 6.64 2.41 -35.33
N LYS A 6 7.24 2.64 -34.14
CA LYS A 6 8.42 3.52 -33.99
C LYS A 6 9.65 2.98 -34.72
N VAL A 7 9.86 1.66 -34.71
CA VAL A 7 10.96 1.01 -35.44
C VAL A 7 10.73 1.09 -36.96
N LEU A 8 9.50 0.88 -37.44
CA LEU A 8 9.15 1.02 -38.85
C LEU A 8 9.34 2.46 -39.35
N ILE A 9 8.94 3.46 -38.57
CA ILE A 9 9.14 4.88 -38.91
C ILE A 9 10.65 5.21 -38.98
N SER A 10 11.45 4.70 -38.05
CA SER A 10 12.90 4.91 -38.07
C SER A 10 13.56 4.25 -39.29
N ALA A 11 13.12 3.05 -39.67
CA ALA A 11 13.60 2.37 -40.87
C ALA A 11 13.22 3.13 -42.15
N LEU A 12 11.97 3.60 -42.25
CA LEU A 12 11.49 4.42 -43.36
C LEU A 12 12.25 5.76 -43.47
N GLY A 13 12.52 6.42 -42.35
CA GLY A 13 13.29 7.66 -42.30
C GLY A 13 14.73 7.47 -42.81
N SER A 14 15.37 6.35 -42.49
CA SER A 14 16.72 6.02 -42.96
C SER A 14 16.76 5.78 -44.49
N VAL A 15 15.75 5.11 -45.04
CA VAL A 15 15.63 4.88 -46.50
C VAL A 15 15.38 6.19 -47.27
N ILE A 16 14.58 7.09 -46.70
CA ILE A 16 14.32 8.42 -47.29
C ILE A 16 15.59 9.27 -47.26
N LEU A 17 16.32 9.29 -46.14
CA LEU A 17 17.59 10.01 -46.01
C LEU A 17 18.64 9.49 -47.00
N PHE A 18 18.70 8.17 -47.20
CA PHE A 18 19.56 7.51 -48.20
C PHE A 18 19.26 7.98 -49.63
N THR A 19 17.97 8.10 -49.98
CA THR A 19 17.53 8.53 -51.31
C THR A 19 17.90 9.99 -51.59
N ILE A 20 17.78 10.86 -50.59
CA ILE A 20 18.11 12.30 -50.69
C ILE A 20 19.63 12.51 -50.85
N LEU A 21 20.45 11.73 -50.15
CA LEU A 21 21.91 11.85 -50.18
C LEU A 21 22.52 11.42 -51.53
N LEU A 22 21.97 10.36 -52.14
CA LEU A 22 22.39 9.95 -53.49
C LEU A 22 22.08 11.01 -54.56
N PHE A 23 21.03 11.81 -54.33
CA PHE A 23 20.64 12.88 -55.23
C PHE A 23 21.53 14.12 -55.11
N PHE A 24 21.97 14.46 -53.88
CA PHE A 24 22.73 15.69 -53.59
C PHE A 24 24.26 15.57 -53.72
N THR A 25 24.82 14.37 -53.82
CA THR A 25 26.28 14.19 -53.87
C THR A 25 26.82 14.49 -55.29
N PRO A 26 27.73 15.46 -55.49
CA PRO A 26 28.29 15.77 -56.80
C PRO A 26 29.04 14.57 -57.39
N VAL A 27 28.92 14.37 -58.71
CA VAL A 27 29.35 13.14 -59.42
C VAL A 27 30.84 12.83 -59.25
N ASN A 28 31.68 13.85 -59.03
CA ASN A 28 33.15 13.72 -59.00
C ASN A 28 33.73 13.11 -57.71
N ASP A 29 33.01 13.15 -56.59
CA ASP A 29 33.49 12.65 -55.28
C ASP A 29 32.80 11.34 -54.86
N ARG A 30 32.04 10.71 -55.76
CA ARG A 30 31.29 9.47 -55.55
C ARG A 30 32.18 8.22 -55.54
N THR A 31 33.30 8.26 -54.85
CA THR A 31 34.06 7.04 -54.56
C THR A 31 33.25 6.20 -53.58
N PHE A 32 33.14 4.89 -53.83
CA PHE A 32 32.38 3.94 -52.98
C PHE A 32 32.73 4.08 -51.49
N ILE A 33 34.00 4.32 -51.18
CA ILE A 33 34.52 4.50 -49.82
C ILE A 33 33.97 5.77 -49.15
N ASN A 34 33.86 6.88 -49.87
CA ASN A 34 33.35 8.15 -49.33
C ASN A 34 31.85 8.05 -49.02
N VAL A 35 31.08 7.46 -49.95
CA VAL A 35 29.65 7.21 -49.76
C VAL A 35 29.42 6.29 -48.55
N LEU A 36 30.19 5.21 -48.44
CA LEU A 36 30.10 4.28 -47.31
C LEU A 36 30.46 4.95 -45.97
N SER A 37 31.47 5.83 -45.96
CA SER A 37 31.89 6.55 -44.76
C SER A 37 30.83 7.55 -44.27
N ILE A 38 30.20 8.30 -45.19
CA ILE A 38 29.11 9.22 -44.88
C ILE A 38 27.89 8.45 -44.33
N ILE A 39 27.56 7.31 -44.94
CA ILE A 39 26.49 6.43 -44.46
C ILE A 39 26.80 5.91 -43.05
N GLY A 40 28.01 5.41 -42.82
CA GLY A 40 28.45 4.90 -41.52
C GLY A 40 28.36 5.97 -40.43
N PHE A 41 28.76 7.20 -40.74
CA PHE A 41 28.64 8.35 -39.83
C PHE A 41 27.18 8.66 -39.48
N LEU A 42 26.29 8.73 -40.47
CA LEU A 42 24.87 9.04 -40.25
C LEU A 42 24.13 7.92 -39.51
N LEU A 43 24.41 6.66 -39.85
CA LEU A 43 23.84 5.51 -39.13
C LEU A 43 24.30 5.48 -37.67
N SER A 44 25.56 5.83 -37.40
CA SER A 44 26.07 5.95 -36.04
C SER A 44 25.36 7.05 -35.26
N LEU A 45 25.16 8.22 -35.88
CA LEU A 45 24.45 9.34 -35.27
C LEU A 45 22.98 9.01 -35.00
N LEU A 46 22.31 8.32 -35.93
CA LEU A 46 20.96 7.81 -35.73
C LEU A 46 20.90 6.75 -34.62
N GLY A 47 21.88 5.85 -34.55
CA GLY A 47 21.99 4.82 -33.51
C GLY A 47 22.08 5.43 -32.11
N ILE A 48 22.90 6.48 -31.96
CA ILE A 48 23.02 7.23 -30.70
C ILE A 48 21.69 7.91 -30.33
N LEU A 49 21.01 8.51 -31.30
CA LEU A 49 19.73 9.21 -31.09
C LEU A 49 18.61 8.23 -30.68
N ILE A 50 18.56 7.06 -31.31
CA ILE A 50 17.63 5.98 -30.94
C ILE A 50 17.94 5.45 -29.53
N ALA A 51 19.21 5.20 -29.22
CA ALA A 51 19.64 4.75 -27.90
C ALA A 51 19.26 5.75 -26.82
N TYR A 52 19.44 7.06 -27.08
CA TYR A 52 19.02 8.13 -26.19
C TYR A 52 17.51 8.10 -25.89
N PHE A 53 16.66 7.97 -26.92
CA PHE A 53 15.22 7.84 -26.72
C PHE A 53 14.82 6.55 -26.00
N GLN A 54 15.52 5.45 -26.24
CA GLN A 54 15.29 4.19 -25.52
C GLN A 54 15.57 4.34 -24.02
N ILE A 55 16.71 4.96 -23.66
CA ILE A 55 17.06 5.22 -22.26
C ILE A 55 16.01 6.10 -21.57
N LEU A 56 15.55 7.17 -22.24
CA LEU A 56 14.48 8.02 -21.72
C LEU A 56 13.18 7.23 -21.50
N SER A 57 12.78 6.42 -22.47
CA SER A 57 11.57 5.60 -22.36
C SER A 57 11.65 4.59 -21.22
N ILE A 58 12.82 3.95 -21.03
CA ILE A 58 13.03 3.00 -19.93
C ILE A 58 12.92 3.72 -18.59
N LYS A 59 13.50 4.92 -18.46
CA LYS A 59 13.38 5.73 -17.24
C LYS A 59 11.93 6.06 -16.92
N THR A 60 11.16 6.53 -17.89
CA THR A 60 9.73 6.85 -17.70
C THR A 60 8.92 5.62 -17.28
N ILE A 61 9.15 4.47 -17.93
CA ILE A 61 8.46 3.21 -17.58
C ILE A 61 8.83 2.77 -16.17
N SER A 62 10.11 2.89 -15.78
CA SER A 62 10.58 2.58 -14.44
C SER A 62 9.91 3.46 -13.39
N ASP A 63 9.85 4.78 -13.63
CA ASP A 63 9.21 5.73 -12.70
C ASP A 63 7.71 5.45 -12.56
N GLU A 64 6.99 5.20 -13.66
CA GLU A 64 5.58 4.81 -13.63
C GLU A 64 5.34 3.48 -12.91
N THR A 65 6.23 2.51 -13.12
CA THR A 65 6.13 1.20 -12.48
C THR A 65 6.36 1.32 -10.98
N ASN A 66 7.39 2.05 -10.55
CA ASN A 66 7.66 2.31 -9.14
C ASN A 66 6.50 3.04 -8.48
N LYS A 67 5.89 4.00 -9.16
CA LYS A 67 4.68 4.69 -8.67
C LYS A 67 3.51 3.71 -8.47
N LYS A 68 3.23 2.84 -9.46
CA LYS A 68 2.16 1.84 -9.36
C LYS A 68 2.42 0.80 -8.27
N ILE A 69 3.67 0.38 -8.10
CA ILE A 69 4.07 -0.52 -7.01
C ILE A 69 3.83 0.15 -5.66
N GLY A 70 4.27 1.40 -5.49
CA GLY A 70 4.03 2.17 -4.27
C GLY A 70 2.54 2.26 -3.92
N GLN A 71 1.71 2.61 -4.91
CA GLN A 71 0.25 2.67 -4.75
C GLN A 71 -0.35 1.30 -4.38
N SER A 72 0.14 0.22 -4.98
CA SER A 72 -0.34 -1.14 -4.70
C SER A 72 0.03 -1.61 -3.29
N ILE A 73 1.26 -1.31 -2.85
CA ILE A 73 1.71 -1.60 -1.49
C ILE A 73 0.88 -0.81 -0.47
N GLU A 74 0.63 0.46 -0.76
CA GLU A 74 -0.19 1.31 0.10
C GLU A 74 -1.62 0.78 0.23
N LEU A 75 -2.26 0.44 -0.91
CA LEU A 75 -3.60 -0.14 -0.94
C LEU A 75 -3.67 -1.48 -0.18
N ASN A 76 -2.71 -2.37 -0.39
CA ASN A 76 -2.65 -3.64 0.34
C ASN A 76 -2.53 -3.41 1.85
N ASN A 77 -1.60 -2.55 2.28
CA ASN A 77 -1.44 -2.23 3.70
C ASN A 77 -2.73 -1.64 4.30
N LYS A 78 -3.48 -0.83 3.54
CA LYS A 78 -4.80 -0.31 3.96
C LYS A 78 -5.82 -1.43 4.13
N ILE A 79 -5.96 -2.31 3.15
CA ILE A 79 -6.91 -3.45 3.20
C ILE A 79 -6.58 -4.37 4.38
N PHE A 80 -5.31 -4.71 4.59
CA PHE A 80 -4.87 -5.52 5.72
C PHE A 80 -5.20 -4.85 7.06
N THR A 81 -4.89 -3.55 7.19
CA THR A 81 -5.20 -2.80 8.43
C THR A 81 -6.70 -2.77 8.72
N LEU A 82 -7.52 -2.59 7.67
CA LEU A 82 -8.97 -2.57 7.79
C LEU A 82 -9.53 -3.93 8.20
N SER A 83 -9.08 -5.00 7.52
CA SER A 83 -9.47 -6.37 7.83
C SER A 83 -9.07 -6.78 9.24
N ASP A 84 -7.86 -6.41 9.66
CA ASP A 84 -7.37 -6.68 11.02
C ASP A 84 -8.23 -5.99 12.08
N LEU A 85 -8.70 -4.78 11.80
CA LEU A 85 -9.49 -4.00 12.74
C LEU A 85 -10.92 -4.55 12.88
N SER A 86 -11.54 -4.90 11.75
CA SER A 86 -12.83 -5.58 11.73
C SER A 86 -12.77 -6.92 12.47
N ARG A 87 -11.69 -7.70 12.27
CA ARG A 87 -11.45 -8.96 13.00
C ARG A 87 -11.32 -8.75 14.51
N LYS A 88 -10.68 -7.65 14.94
CA LYS A 88 -10.55 -7.31 16.37
C LYS A 88 -11.89 -6.92 17.00
N ALA A 89 -12.74 -6.20 16.27
CA ALA A 89 -14.11 -5.91 16.70
C ALA A 89 -14.93 -7.19 16.85
N ALA A 90 -14.86 -8.11 15.88
CA ALA A 90 -15.55 -9.40 15.96
C ALA A 90 -15.07 -10.26 17.15
N MET A 91 -13.78 -10.18 17.51
CA MET A 91 -13.23 -10.85 18.69
C MET A 91 -13.79 -10.27 20.00
N VAL A 92 -14.07 -8.96 20.05
CA VAL A 92 -14.76 -8.32 21.18
C VAL A 92 -16.19 -8.87 21.30
N ASP A 93 -16.90 -9.00 20.20
CA ASP A 93 -18.24 -9.59 20.18
C ASP A 93 -18.24 -11.05 20.65
N GLU A 94 -17.22 -11.83 20.27
CA GLU A 94 -17.00 -13.20 20.74
C GLU A 94 -16.82 -13.25 22.27
N ILE A 95 -16.02 -12.34 22.83
CA ILE A 95 -15.82 -12.21 24.29
C ILE A 95 -17.14 -11.90 25.00
N MET A 96 -17.94 -10.98 24.45
CA MET A 96 -19.27 -10.67 24.98
C MET A 96 -20.22 -11.87 24.92
N GLY A 97 -20.14 -12.68 23.85
CA GLY A 97 -20.87 -13.93 23.73
C GLY A 97 -20.51 -14.93 24.84
N TYR A 98 -19.21 -15.16 25.07
CA TYR A 98 -18.75 -16.02 26.16
C TYR A 98 -19.20 -15.51 27.54
N LEU A 99 -19.27 -14.19 27.71
CA LEU A 99 -19.69 -13.58 28.97
C LEU A 99 -21.18 -13.80 29.23
N ARG A 100 -22.02 -13.73 28.19
CA ARG A 100 -23.45 -14.05 28.25
C ARG A 100 -23.67 -15.54 28.55
N ASP A 101 -22.84 -16.41 27.98
CA ASP A 101 -22.86 -17.86 28.19
C ASP A 101 -22.27 -18.32 29.53
N ASN A 102 -21.82 -17.40 30.41
CA ASN A 102 -21.11 -17.71 31.66
C ASN A 102 -19.80 -18.51 31.50
N LYS A 103 -19.18 -18.49 30.31
CA LYS A 103 -17.90 -19.17 30.04
C LYS A 103 -16.73 -18.27 30.42
N ILE A 104 -16.57 -18.02 31.72
CA ILE A 104 -15.62 -17.05 32.27
C ILE A 104 -14.16 -17.35 31.88
N ASP A 105 -13.75 -18.62 31.87
CA ASP A 105 -12.39 -19.01 31.49
C ASP A 105 -12.07 -18.66 30.02
N MET A 106 -13.06 -18.83 29.13
CA MET A 106 -12.94 -18.49 27.72
C MET A 106 -12.88 -16.97 27.51
N CYS A 107 -13.66 -16.20 28.29
CA CYS A 107 -13.55 -14.75 28.31
C CYS A 107 -12.14 -14.31 28.71
N ILE A 108 -11.59 -14.85 29.82
CA ILE A 108 -10.26 -14.48 30.30
C ILE A 108 -9.20 -14.79 29.25
N LEU A 109 -9.25 -15.96 28.63
CA LEU A 109 -8.31 -16.35 27.58
C LEU A 109 -8.35 -15.36 26.42
N ARG A 110 -9.54 -15.09 25.87
CA ARG A 110 -9.69 -14.19 24.72
C ARG A 110 -9.42 -12.73 25.05
N MET A 111 -9.72 -12.27 26.26
CA MET A 111 -9.34 -10.93 26.70
C MET A 111 -7.81 -10.78 26.85
N LYS A 112 -7.08 -11.83 27.24
CA LYS A 112 -5.60 -11.82 27.24
C LYS A 112 -5.04 -11.70 25.83
N ASP A 113 -5.58 -12.48 24.89
CA ASP A 113 -5.20 -12.39 23.47
C ASP A 113 -5.46 -10.98 22.92
N LEU A 114 -6.63 -10.42 23.22
CA LEU A 114 -7.01 -9.07 22.81
C LEU A 114 -6.10 -8.00 23.44
N LYS A 115 -5.66 -8.18 24.69
CA LYS A 115 -4.71 -7.28 25.36
C LYS A 115 -3.39 -7.15 24.60
N ILE A 116 -2.84 -8.26 24.12
CA ILE A 116 -1.61 -8.28 23.32
C ILE A 116 -1.80 -7.43 22.06
N ILE A 117 -2.93 -7.64 21.38
CA ILE A 117 -3.28 -6.93 20.16
C ILE A 117 -3.45 -5.43 20.39
N ILE A 118 -4.16 -5.02 21.45
CA ILE A 118 -4.35 -3.60 21.79
C ILE A 118 -3.01 -2.92 22.12
N ASN A 119 -2.13 -3.61 22.85
CA ASN A 119 -0.83 -3.07 23.20
C ASN A 119 0.06 -2.87 21.96
N ASN A 120 -0.01 -3.78 20.99
CA ASN A 120 0.67 -3.62 19.70
C ASN A 120 0.12 -2.43 18.91
N LEU A 121 -1.21 -2.27 18.87
CA LEU A 121 -1.85 -1.12 18.21
C LEU A 121 -1.46 0.21 18.88
N ARG A 122 -1.35 0.24 20.21
CA ARG A 122 -0.95 1.43 20.97
C ARG A 122 0.43 1.96 20.55
N ASN A 123 1.33 1.07 20.14
CA ASN A 123 2.71 1.44 19.79
C ASN A 123 2.87 1.81 18.31
N GLN A 124 1.79 1.78 17.51
CA GLN A 124 1.82 2.16 16.11
C GLN A 124 1.51 3.65 15.95
N GLU A 125 2.45 4.43 15.37
CA GLU A 125 2.28 5.87 15.12
C GLU A 125 1.02 6.21 14.31
N LYS A 126 0.69 5.36 13.32
CA LYS A 126 -0.53 5.53 12.49
C LYS A 126 -1.81 5.57 13.31
N TYR A 127 -1.86 4.88 14.45
CA TYR A 127 -3.04 4.82 15.31
C TYR A 127 -3.22 6.11 16.12
N HIS A 128 -2.12 6.76 16.51
CA HIS A 128 -2.14 8.04 17.21
C HIS A 128 -2.65 9.20 16.33
N ALA A 129 -2.52 9.09 15.01
CA ALA A 129 -3.07 10.06 14.07
C ALA A 129 -4.60 9.96 13.94
N LEU A 130 -5.20 8.81 14.24
CA LEU A 130 -6.63 8.52 13.99
C LEU A 130 -7.49 8.65 15.25
N VAL A 131 -6.91 8.48 16.44
CA VAL A 131 -7.60 8.50 17.73
C VAL A 131 -6.88 9.38 18.72
N SER A 132 -7.65 10.17 19.47
CA SER A 132 -7.11 10.91 20.62
C SER A 132 -6.48 9.96 21.63
N ARG A 133 -5.22 10.23 21.99
CA ARG A 133 -4.47 9.47 23.00
C ARG A 133 -5.24 9.36 24.32
N LYS A 134 -6.02 10.37 24.68
CA LYS A 134 -6.86 10.39 25.89
C LYS A 134 -8.03 9.40 25.79
N GLN A 135 -8.71 9.35 24.65
CA GLN A 135 -9.83 8.45 24.41
C GLN A 135 -9.37 6.98 24.42
N PHE A 136 -8.28 6.68 23.70
CA PHE A 136 -7.70 5.34 23.67
C PHE A 136 -7.24 4.89 25.07
N LYS A 137 -6.58 5.78 25.82
CA LYS A 137 -6.12 5.48 27.19
C LYS A 137 -7.29 5.13 28.10
N GLY A 138 -8.39 5.90 28.08
CA GLY A 138 -9.56 5.62 28.92
C GLY A 138 -10.18 4.25 28.65
N VAL A 139 -10.38 3.92 27.37
CA VAL A 139 -10.93 2.60 26.98
C VAL A 139 -9.98 1.46 27.36
N PHE A 140 -8.67 1.65 27.19
CA PHE A 140 -7.67 0.65 27.55
C PHE A 140 -7.53 0.43 29.06
N ASP A 141 -7.58 1.50 29.84
CA ASP A 141 -7.49 1.43 31.30
C ASP A 141 -8.73 0.68 31.87
N ASN A 142 -9.93 0.99 31.35
CA ASN A 142 -11.16 0.26 31.68
C ASN A 142 -11.08 -1.23 31.33
N PHE A 143 -10.58 -1.55 30.12
CA PHE A 143 -10.40 -2.94 29.70
C PHE A 143 -9.40 -3.72 30.59
N ASN A 144 -8.30 -3.08 31.01
CA ASN A 144 -7.35 -3.72 31.93
C ASN A 144 -7.95 -3.94 33.32
N LEU A 145 -8.76 -2.99 33.79
CA LEU A 145 -9.48 -3.11 35.05
C LEU A 145 -10.46 -4.29 34.99
N ASP A 146 -11.21 -4.44 33.89
CA ASP A 146 -12.11 -5.57 33.70
C ASP A 146 -11.36 -6.90 33.69
N LEU A 147 -10.25 -6.99 32.93
CA LEU A 147 -9.44 -8.21 32.89
C LEU A 147 -8.91 -8.59 34.28
N TYR A 148 -8.51 -7.60 35.08
CA TYR A 148 -8.09 -7.82 36.47
C TYR A 148 -9.26 -8.31 37.33
N ASN A 149 -10.45 -7.74 37.18
CA ASN A 149 -11.65 -8.18 37.89
C ASN A 149 -12.04 -9.62 37.52
N PHE A 150 -11.93 -10.01 36.25
CA PHE A 150 -12.15 -11.41 35.85
C PHE A 150 -11.14 -12.37 36.47
N GLN A 151 -9.87 -11.99 36.52
CA GLN A 151 -8.82 -12.84 37.10
C GLN A 151 -8.97 -13.01 38.62
N THR A 152 -9.50 -11.98 39.29
CA THR A 152 -9.74 -12.00 40.74
C THR A 152 -11.13 -12.52 41.12
N ALA A 153 -12.04 -12.72 40.16
CA ALA A 153 -13.40 -13.21 40.42
C ALA A 153 -13.44 -14.60 41.08
N HIS A 154 -12.44 -15.44 40.86
CA HIS A 154 -12.30 -16.72 41.57
C HIS A 154 -12.00 -16.55 43.07
N LEU A 155 -11.63 -15.34 43.53
CA LEU A 155 -11.35 -14.99 44.92
C LEU A 155 -12.58 -14.42 45.66
N GLY A 156 -13.78 -14.45 45.04
CA GLY A 156 -15.05 -14.10 45.69
C GLY A 156 -15.65 -12.74 45.32
N SER A 157 -15.07 -12.01 44.36
CA SER A 157 -15.65 -10.78 43.82
C SER A 157 -16.70 -11.08 42.74
N SER A 158 -17.88 -10.48 42.86
CA SER A 158 -18.92 -10.59 41.83
C SER A 158 -18.59 -9.69 40.64
N ILE A 159 -18.54 -10.27 39.44
CA ILE A 159 -18.28 -9.52 38.21
C ILE A 159 -19.57 -8.82 37.79
N ASN A 160 -19.54 -7.48 37.68
CA ASN A 160 -20.61 -6.74 37.05
C ASN A 160 -20.52 -6.87 35.52
N LYS A 161 -21.16 -7.91 34.99
CA LYS A 161 -21.16 -8.23 33.55
C LYS A 161 -21.70 -7.09 32.70
N ALA A 162 -22.66 -6.31 33.19
CA ALA A 162 -23.22 -5.19 32.44
C ALA A 162 -22.17 -4.08 32.22
N THR A 163 -21.37 -3.79 33.24
CA THR A 163 -20.26 -2.82 33.13
C THR A 163 -19.19 -3.32 32.16
N VAL A 164 -18.81 -4.59 32.25
CA VAL A 164 -17.82 -5.19 31.33
C VAL A 164 -18.32 -5.14 29.89
N ILE A 165 -19.57 -5.53 29.64
CA ILE A 165 -20.17 -5.49 28.29
C ILE A 165 -20.10 -4.07 27.74
N LYS A 166 -20.43 -3.06 28.54
CA LYS A 166 -20.33 -1.66 28.13
C LYS A 166 -18.89 -1.26 27.77
N HIS A 167 -17.91 -1.61 28.60
CA HIS A 167 -16.50 -1.32 28.29
C HIS A 167 -16.00 -2.04 27.03
N LEU A 168 -16.46 -3.26 26.78
CA LEU A 168 -16.18 -4.01 25.56
C LEU A 168 -16.86 -3.36 24.35
N GLU A 169 -18.12 -2.91 24.46
CA GLU A 169 -18.81 -2.15 23.42
C GLU A 169 -18.09 -0.83 23.08
N ASP A 170 -17.59 -0.11 24.10
CA ASP A 170 -16.78 1.09 23.91
C ASP A 170 -15.49 0.79 23.13
N LEU A 171 -14.85 -0.35 23.40
CA LEU A 171 -13.67 -0.82 22.68
C LEU A 171 -13.97 -1.25 21.24
N SER A 172 -15.06 -1.99 21.01
CA SER A 172 -15.51 -2.36 19.67
C SER A 172 -15.83 -1.11 18.84
N THR A 173 -16.55 -0.16 19.44
CA THR A 173 -16.86 1.14 18.84
C THR A 173 -15.59 1.93 18.51
N LEU A 174 -14.58 1.91 19.39
CA LEU A 174 -13.30 2.53 19.12
C LEU A 174 -12.63 1.91 17.87
N PHE A 175 -12.61 0.58 17.77
CA PHE A 175 -12.06 -0.10 16.60
C PHE A 175 -12.83 0.26 15.33
N LEU A 176 -14.15 0.17 15.34
CA LEU A 176 -14.97 0.54 14.18
C LEU A 176 -14.81 2.01 13.79
N SER A 177 -14.67 2.91 14.77
CA SER A 177 -14.46 4.34 14.50
C SER A 177 -13.12 4.60 13.79
N VAL A 178 -12.08 3.85 14.13
CA VAL A 178 -10.79 3.91 13.45
C VAL A 178 -10.91 3.35 12.04
N GLU A 179 -11.65 2.27 11.86
CA GLU A 179 -11.92 1.69 10.55
C GLU A 179 -12.67 2.70 9.66
N ILE A 180 -13.70 3.36 10.20
CA ILE A 180 -14.48 4.36 9.47
C ILE A 180 -13.58 5.53 9.08
N LYS A 181 -12.79 6.07 10.01
CA LYS A 181 -11.84 7.15 9.71
C LYS A 181 -10.82 6.75 8.65
N LEU A 182 -10.33 5.50 8.68
CA LEU A 182 -9.48 4.96 7.64
C LEU A 182 -10.21 4.87 6.29
N LYS A 183 -11.52 4.59 6.26
CA LYS A 183 -12.33 4.63 5.03
C LYS A 183 -12.55 6.06 4.54
N THR A 184 -12.93 7.01 5.39
CA THR A 184 -13.28 8.39 4.99
C THR A 184 -12.09 9.25 4.62
N HIS A 185 -10.93 9.10 5.26
CA HIS A 185 -9.70 9.81 4.87
C HIS A 185 -9.23 9.47 3.43
N ASN A 186 -9.85 8.49 2.76
CA ASN A 186 -9.59 8.15 1.37
C ASN A 186 -10.55 8.81 0.35
N TYR A 187 -11.62 9.49 0.77
CA TYR A 187 -12.54 10.15 -0.18
C TYR A 187 -12.20 11.63 -0.46
N ASP A 188 -11.34 12.25 0.37
CA ASP A 188 -10.98 13.67 0.28
C ASP A 188 -9.59 13.94 -0.35
N THR A 189 -8.93 12.93 -0.93
CA THR A 189 -7.65 13.04 -1.68
C THR A 189 -7.72 12.29 -3.00
#